data_AF-A0A962VGW0-F1
#
_entry.id   AF-A0A962VGW0-F1
#
_cell.length_a   1.000
_cell.length_b   1.000
_cell.length_c   1.000
_cell.angle_alpha   90.00
_cell.angle_beta   90.00
_cell.angle_gamma   90.00
#
_symmetry.space_group_name_H-M   'P 1'
#
loop_
_entity.id
_entity.type
_entity.pdbx_description
1 polymer ?
#
loop_
_entity_poly.entity_id
_entity_poly.type
_entity_poly.pdbx_seq_one_letter_code
_entity_poly.pdbx_strand_id
1 'polypeptide(L)'
;AMQQTQHYYFDTALLADGWHEQVTISIEPNGLISAIAHSAPPPVGATQITGAALPGMPNLHSHAHQRAMAGLAERAGAGPDSFWTWRETMYSFIGQITPDNLQAIAAQLYLEMLKAGYTSVGEFQYLHHAPDGQPYAERAEMSLRCLAAADTAGIAITCLPVWYQLSDFGNQPAQARQRRFINDAEQFLGLFEHLLSACQQPQHRAGIAPHSLRAVPPEQLMMVVEQARALAPDCPVHIHIAEQTKEV
;
A
#
# COMPACT_ATOMS: atom_id res chain seq x y z
N ALA A 1 20.72 -1.58 27.39
CA ALA A 1 21.57 -0.39 27.14
C ALA A 1 20.73 0.58 26.33
N MET A 2 20.70 1.87 26.68
CA MET A 2 20.03 2.87 25.83
C MET A 2 20.75 2.90 24.48
N GLN A 3 20.02 2.63 23.40
CA GLN A 3 20.56 2.77 22.05
C GLN A 3 21.00 4.22 21.86
N GLN A 4 22.18 4.43 21.29
CA GLN A 4 22.74 5.75 21.05
C GLN A 4 22.35 6.24 19.64
N THR A 5 22.31 7.55 19.45
CA THR A 5 22.18 8.17 18.12
C THR A 5 23.26 7.63 17.18
N GLN A 6 22.85 7.22 16.00
CA GLN A 6 23.74 6.76 14.95
C GLN A 6 24.05 7.90 13.99
N HIS A 7 25.28 7.94 13.47
CA HIS A 7 25.71 8.96 12.51
C HIS A 7 26.13 8.26 11.21
N TYR A 8 25.57 8.68 10.10
CA TYR A 8 25.91 8.21 8.76
C TYR A 8 26.50 9.36 7.96
N TYR A 9 27.68 9.16 7.40
CA TYR A 9 28.38 10.16 6.60
C TYR A 9 28.38 9.76 5.12
N PHE A 10 28.08 10.72 4.26
CA PHE A 10 28.02 10.59 2.81
C PHE A 10 28.87 11.67 2.14
N ASP A 11 29.54 11.32 1.04
CA ASP A 11 30.30 12.31 0.25
C ASP A 11 29.35 13.36 -0.34
N THR A 12 28.16 12.93 -0.78
CA THR A 12 27.09 13.82 -1.26
C THR A 12 25.71 13.35 -0.82
N ALA A 13 24.78 14.29 -0.65
CA ALA A 13 23.37 13.99 -0.44
C ALA A 13 22.48 15.03 -1.14
N LEU A 14 21.33 14.58 -1.66
CA LEU A 14 20.25 15.47 -2.10
C LEU A 14 19.37 15.82 -0.89
N LEU A 15 19.47 17.06 -0.41
CA LEU A 15 18.64 17.63 0.64
C LEU A 15 17.48 18.44 0.04
N ALA A 16 16.62 18.98 0.90
CA ALA A 16 15.42 19.71 0.49
C ALA A 16 15.72 20.96 -0.35
N ASP A 17 16.90 21.55 -0.19
CA ASP A 17 17.37 22.75 -0.88
C ASP A 17 18.40 22.46 -2.00
N GLY A 18 18.72 21.18 -2.25
CA GLY A 18 19.60 20.76 -3.35
C GLY A 18 20.71 19.81 -2.93
N TRP A 19 21.73 19.71 -3.78
CA TRP A 19 22.89 18.85 -3.55
C TRP A 19 23.88 19.49 -2.58
N HIS A 20 24.31 18.73 -1.59
CA HIS A 20 25.35 19.12 -0.63
C HIS A 20 26.45 18.07 -0.54
N GLU A 21 27.65 18.52 -0.17
CA GLU A 21 28.82 17.67 0.04
C GLU A 21 29.12 17.50 1.54
N GLN A 22 29.78 16.38 1.88
CA GLN A 22 30.25 16.07 3.23
C GLN A 22 29.11 16.08 4.25
N VAL A 23 28.10 15.23 4.00
CA VAL A 23 26.82 15.26 4.72
C VAL A 23 26.80 14.19 5.80
N THR A 24 26.50 14.59 7.03
CA THR A 24 26.21 13.69 8.15
C THR A 24 24.72 13.70 8.47
N ILE A 25 24.08 12.54 8.41
CA ILE A 25 22.70 12.31 8.86
C ILE A 25 22.74 11.60 10.21
N SER A 26 22.14 12.21 11.22
CA SER A 26 22.04 11.67 12.58
C SER A 26 20.66 11.05 12.80
N ILE A 27 20.62 9.79 13.21
CA ILE A 27 19.41 8.99 13.37
C ILE A 27 19.26 8.60 14.83
N GLU A 28 18.12 8.98 15.43
CA GLU A 28 17.74 8.57 16.79
C GLU A 28 17.40 7.08 16.88
N PRO A 29 17.41 6.47 18.08
CA PRO A 29 17.01 5.08 18.28
C PRO A 29 15.60 4.72 17.76
N ASN A 30 14.71 5.70 17.66
CA ASN A 30 13.36 5.54 17.11
C ASN A 30 13.32 5.55 15.56
N GLY A 31 14.47 5.70 14.89
CA GLY A 31 14.59 5.74 13.43
C GLY A 31 14.36 7.12 12.79
N LEU A 32 14.12 8.17 13.59
CA LEU A 32 13.93 9.53 13.08
C LEU A 32 15.26 10.26 12.86
N ILE A 33 15.31 11.09 11.82
CA ILE A 33 16.44 11.99 11.58
C ILE A 33 16.36 13.13 12.60
N SER A 34 17.35 13.22 13.47
CA SER A 34 17.43 14.29 14.49
C SER A 34 18.27 15.48 14.05
N ALA A 35 19.25 15.27 13.17
CA ALA A 35 20.08 16.34 12.65
C ALA A 35 20.65 15.97 11.26
N ILE A 36 20.80 16.99 10.43
CA ILE A 36 21.56 16.92 9.17
C ILE A 36 22.61 18.03 9.24
N ALA A 37 23.87 17.67 9.12
CA ALA A 37 24.99 18.60 9.00
C ALA A 37 25.69 18.37 7.66
N HIS A 38 26.23 19.41 7.05
CA HIS A 38 26.98 19.30 5.79
C HIS A 38 28.19 20.24 5.81
N SER A 39 29.08 20.11 4.82
CA SER A 39 30.29 20.96 4.71
C SER A 39 31.20 20.87 5.95
N ALA A 40 31.22 19.70 6.60
CA ALA A 40 31.99 19.45 7.81
C ALA A 40 32.53 18.01 7.84
N PRO A 41 33.67 17.76 8.51
CA PRO A 41 34.18 16.41 8.68
C PRO A 41 33.20 15.52 9.49
N PRO A 42 33.20 14.20 9.26
CA PRO A 42 32.32 13.29 10.00
C PRO A 42 32.61 13.31 11.51
N PRO A 43 31.58 13.20 12.37
CA PRO A 43 31.77 12.94 13.78
C PRO A 43 32.58 11.66 14.03
N VAL A 44 33.29 11.60 15.16
CA VAL A 44 34.01 10.39 15.58
C VAL A 44 33.03 9.22 15.71
N GLY A 45 33.31 8.12 15.03
CA GLY A 45 32.47 6.92 15.03
C GLY A 45 31.30 6.94 14.04
N ALA A 46 31.19 7.95 13.18
CA ALA A 46 30.21 7.93 12.10
C ALA A 46 30.50 6.80 11.09
N THR A 47 29.44 6.12 10.64
CA THR A 47 29.51 5.10 9.59
C THR A 47 29.60 5.79 8.24
N GLN A 48 30.71 5.61 7.54
CA GLN A 48 30.89 6.15 6.19
C GLN A 48 30.19 5.25 5.17
N ILE A 49 29.29 5.84 4.38
CA ILE A 49 28.60 5.18 3.27
C ILE A 49 29.13 5.76 1.97
N THR A 50 29.60 4.89 1.07
CA THR A 50 30.13 5.29 -0.23
C THR A 50 29.01 5.65 -1.19
N GLY A 51 29.14 6.79 -1.88
CA GLY A 51 28.18 7.24 -2.88
C GLY A 51 27.23 8.33 -2.35
N ALA A 52 26.21 8.62 -3.16
CA ALA A 52 25.25 9.68 -2.88
C ALA A 52 24.06 9.16 -2.06
N ALA A 53 23.57 9.96 -1.10
CA ALA A 53 22.28 9.73 -0.45
C ALA A 53 21.15 10.48 -1.16
N LEU A 54 20.01 9.81 -1.28
CA LEU A 54 18.74 10.36 -1.78
C LEU A 54 17.63 10.05 -0.77
N PRO A 55 16.58 10.89 -0.67
CA PRO A 55 15.36 10.50 0.02
C PRO A 55 14.77 9.24 -0.62
N GLY A 56 14.33 8.30 0.22
CA GLY A 56 13.66 7.09 -0.26
C GLY A 56 12.37 7.43 -1.01
N MET A 57 12.09 6.71 -2.09
CA MET A 57 10.93 6.98 -2.93
C MET A 57 9.67 6.34 -2.34
N PRO A 58 8.55 7.07 -2.17
CA PRO A 58 7.26 6.45 -1.87
C PRO A 58 6.67 5.77 -3.11
N ASN A 59 6.25 4.51 -3.00
CA ASN A 59 5.35 3.89 -3.97
C ASN A 59 3.90 4.12 -3.55
N LEU A 60 3.20 5.06 -4.18
CA LEU A 60 1.89 5.50 -3.70
C LEU A 60 0.70 4.58 -4.03
N HIS A 61 0.90 3.52 -4.84
CA HIS A 61 -0.19 2.62 -5.23
C HIS A 61 0.32 1.22 -5.58
N SER A 62 -0.22 0.21 -4.90
CA SER A 62 0.12 -1.21 -5.07
C SER A 62 -1.13 -2.09 -4.96
N HIS A 63 -1.09 -3.23 -5.66
CA HIS A 63 -1.97 -4.38 -5.41
C HIS A 63 -1.09 -5.63 -5.29
N ALA A 64 -0.69 -5.98 -4.07
CA ALA A 64 0.39 -6.92 -3.82
C ALA A 64 0.15 -8.29 -4.47
N HIS A 65 -1.08 -8.80 -4.41
CA HIS A 65 -1.45 -10.09 -5.00
C HIS A 65 -1.17 -10.18 -6.51
N GLN A 66 -1.19 -9.06 -7.24
CA GLN A 66 -0.93 -9.05 -8.68
C GLN A 66 0.54 -9.38 -9.00
N ARG A 67 1.47 -9.24 -8.04
CA ARG A 67 2.87 -9.61 -8.26
C ARG A 67 3.04 -11.09 -8.60
N ALA A 68 2.18 -11.97 -8.05
CA ALA A 68 2.21 -13.40 -8.33
C ALA A 68 1.89 -13.78 -9.79
N MET A 69 1.25 -12.88 -10.54
CA MET A 69 0.91 -13.08 -11.95
C MET A 69 1.70 -12.20 -12.91
N ALA A 70 2.64 -11.39 -12.42
CA ALA A 70 3.42 -10.47 -13.25
C ALA A 70 4.15 -11.25 -14.37
N GLY A 71 3.89 -10.88 -15.62
CA GLY A 71 4.44 -11.54 -16.81
C GLY A 71 3.71 -12.81 -17.26
N LEU A 72 2.70 -13.31 -16.51
CA LEU A 72 1.94 -14.51 -16.89
C LEU A 72 0.74 -14.20 -17.79
N ALA A 73 0.35 -12.93 -17.89
CA ALA A 73 -0.75 -12.49 -18.73
C ALA A 73 -0.32 -12.15 -20.17
N GLU A 74 0.97 -12.24 -20.50
CA GLU A 74 1.53 -11.89 -21.82
C GLU A 74 1.33 -13.02 -22.84
N ARG A 75 0.09 -13.50 -22.97
CA ARG A 75 -0.27 -14.61 -23.86
C ARG A 75 -1.36 -14.16 -24.83
N ALA A 76 -1.00 -14.05 -26.11
CA ALA A 76 -1.97 -13.81 -27.17
C ALA A 76 -2.95 -15.00 -27.27
N GLY A 77 -4.24 -14.71 -27.09
CA GLY A 77 -5.32 -15.68 -27.30
C GLY A 77 -5.68 -15.85 -28.78
N ALA A 78 -6.78 -16.59 -29.05
CA ALA A 78 -7.28 -16.79 -30.42
C ALA A 78 -7.99 -15.56 -31.03
N GLY A 79 -8.05 -14.44 -30.31
CA GLY A 79 -8.70 -13.18 -30.71
C GLY A 79 -7.90 -11.96 -30.24
N PRO A 80 -8.37 -10.73 -30.53
CA PRO A 80 -7.67 -9.52 -30.13
C PRO A 80 -7.57 -9.43 -28.60
N ASP A 81 -6.35 -9.20 -28.11
CA ASP A 81 -6.12 -8.99 -26.68
C ASP A 81 -6.79 -7.70 -26.21
N SER A 82 -7.31 -7.76 -24.98
CA SER A 82 -7.93 -6.61 -24.34
C SER A 82 -7.71 -6.67 -22.83
N PHE A 83 -7.95 -5.54 -22.15
CA PHE A 83 -8.02 -5.49 -20.68
C PHE A 83 -8.88 -6.63 -20.08
N TRP A 84 -9.92 -7.05 -20.79
CA TRP A 84 -10.85 -8.09 -20.33
C TRP A 84 -10.24 -9.50 -20.35
N THR A 85 -9.39 -9.84 -21.32
CA THR A 85 -8.72 -11.16 -21.38
C THR A 85 -7.64 -11.28 -20.30
N TRP A 86 -6.91 -10.20 -20.02
CA TRP A 86 -6.02 -10.09 -18.85
C TRP A 86 -6.81 -10.30 -17.53
N ARG A 87 -7.99 -9.68 -17.43
CA ARG A 87 -8.81 -9.71 -16.21
C ARG A 87 -9.28 -11.12 -15.84
N GLU A 88 -9.53 -11.99 -16.80
CA GLU A 88 -9.89 -13.39 -16.54
C GLU A 88 -8.73 -14.18 -15.92
N THR A 89 -7.49 -13.96 -16.38
CA THR A 89 -6.29 -14.53 -15.74
C THR A 89 -6.16 -14.02 -14.31
N MET A 90 -6.33 -12.71 -14.10
CA MET A 90 -6.30 -12.11 -12.77
C MET A 90 -7.36 -12.71 -11.84
N TYR A 91 -8.62 -12.87 -12.29
CA TYR A 91 -9.67 -13.48 -11.46
C TYR A 91 -9.39 -14.95 -11.11
N SER A 92 -8.74 -15.70 -11.99
CA SER A 92 -8.32 -17.08 -11.70
C SER A 92 -7.29 -17.14 -10.56
N PHE A 93 -6.34 -16.21 -10.52
CA PHE A 93 -5.37 -16.07 -9.43
C PHE A 93 -6.04 -15.59 -8.14
N ILE A 94 -6.78 -14.47 -8.21
CA ILE A 94 -7.47 -13.91 -7.05
C ILE A 94 -8.45 -14.90 -6.44
N GLY A 95 -9.09 -15.75 -7.24
CA GLY A 95 -10.02 -16.77 -6.75
C GLY A 95 -9.41 -17.78 -5.78
N GLN A 96 -8.08 -17.89 -5.71
CA GLN A 96 -7.38 -18.95 -4.96
C GLN A 96 -6.48 -18.42 -3.83
N ILE A 97 -6.19 -17.12 -3.78
CA ILE A 97 -5.26 -16.55 -2.81
C ILE A 97 -5.83 -16.65 -1.39
N THR A 98 -5.15 -17.42 -0.53
CA THR A 98 -5.40 -17.49 0.90
C THR A 98 -4.68 -16.35 1.65
N PRO A 99 -4.96 -16.13 2.95
CA PRO A 99 -4.23 -15.15 3.77
C PRO A 99 -2.72 -15.39 3.77
N ASP A 100 -2.29 -16.65 3.91
CA ASP A 100 -0.87 -17.02 3.90
C ASP A 100 -0.23 -16.78 2.52
N ASN A 101 -0.97 -17.02 1.43
CA ASN A 101 -0.48 -16.68 0.09
C ASN A 101 -0.28 -15.17 -0.05
N LEU A 102 -1.26 -14.36 0.35
CA LEU A 102 -1.16 -12.90 0.25
C LEU A 102 0.04 -12.38 1.04
N GLN A 103 0.22 -12.83 2.29
CA GLN A 103 1.35 -12.41 3.12
C GLN A 103 2.69 -12.74 2.45
N ALA A 104 2.85 -13.96 1.93
CA ALA A 104 4.09 -14.38 1.27
C ALA A 104 4.38 -13.57 -0.01
N ILE A 105 3.36 -13.36 -0.84
CA ILE A 105 3.47 -12.57 -2.08
C ILE A 105 3.83 -11.12 -1.76
N ALA A 106 3.13 -10.52 -0.78
CA ALA A 106 3.36 -9.15 -0.35
C ALA A 106 4.76 -8.96 0.23
N ALA A 107 5.23 -9.86 1.10
CA ALA A 107 6.56 -9.76 1.70
C ALA A 107 7.67 -9.82 0.63
N GLN A 108 7.52 -10.72 -0.35
CA GLN A 108 8.44 -10.79 -1.49
C GLN A 108 8.41 -9.51 -2.33
N LEU A 109 7.22 -9.01 -2.67
CA LEU A 109 7.06 -7.77 -3.42
C LEU A 109 7.70 -6.57 -2.70
N TYR A 110 7.46 -6.44 -1.40
CA TYR A 110 7.96 -5.33 -0.59
C TYR A 110 9.48 -5.35 -0.44
N LEU A 111 10.08 -6.54 -0.34
CA LEU A 111 11.53 -6.70 -0.41
C LEU A 111 12.08 -6.25 -1.77
N GLU A 112 11.42 -6.61 -2.87
CA GLU A 112 11.80 -6.16 -4.22
C GLU A 112 11.67 -4.64 -4.37
N MET A 113 10.62 -4.04 -3.81
CA MET A 113 10.42 -2.59 -3.76
C MET A 113 11.57 -1.88 -3.04
N LEU A 114 11.96 -2.35 -1.86
CA LEU A 114 13.10 -1.82 -1.10
C LEU A 114 14.40 -1.90 -1.90
N LYS A 115 14.66 -3.03 -2.55
CA LYS A 115 15.83 -3.19 -3.44
C LYS A 115 15.81 -2.28 -4.66
N ALA A 116 14.63 -1.81 -5.08
CA ALA A 116 14.46 -0.85 -6.16
C ALA A 116 14.49 0.62 -5.69
N GLY A 117 14.65 0.88 -4.39
CA GLY A 117 14.71 2.23 -3.82
C GLY A 117 13.39 2.79 -3.30
N TYR A 118 12.32 1.98 -3.30
CA TYR A 118 11.06 2.36 -2.65
C TYR A 118 11.13 2.08 -1.16
N THR A 119 10.95 3.09 -0.32
CA THR A 119 11.03 2.97 1.15
C THR A 119 9.66 2.93 1.83
N SER A 120 8.60 3.20 1.10
CA SER A 120 7.23 3.07 1.58
C SER A 120 6.26 2.64 0.46
N VAL A 121 5.13 2.05 0.84
CA VAL A 121 4.09 1.59 -0.07
C VAL A 121 2.68 2.01 0.37
N GLY A 122 1.88 2.52 -0.56
CA GLY A 122 0.42 2.67 -0.45
C GLY A 122 -0.26 1.41 -0.97
N GLU A 123 -0.65 0.50 -0.07
CA GLU A 123 -1.24 -0.78 -0.45
C GLU A 123 -2.76 -0.64 -0.63
N PHE A 124 -3.21 -0.62 -1.88
CA PHE A 124 -4.62 -0.52 -2.27
C PHE A 124 -5.26 -1.92 -2.23
N GLN A 125 -5.70 -2.31 -1.03
CA GLN A 125 -6.06 -3.68 -0.69
C GLN A 125 -7.58 -3.92 -0.79
N TYR A 126 -8.02 -4.60 -1.86
CA TYR A 126 -9.43 -4.93 -2.09
C TYR A 126 -9.79 -6.41 -1.90
N LEU A 127 -8.82 -7.27 -1.57
CA LEU A 127 -9.09 -8.67 -1.31
C LEU A 127 -9.44 -8.84 0.17
N HIS A 128 -10.72 -8.95 0.51
CA HIS A 128 -11.19 -8.95 1.91
C HIS A 128 -11.63 -10.34 2.37
N HIS A 129 -12.42 -11.03 1.56
CA HIS A 129 -13.12 -12.24 1.97
C HIS A 129 -12.41 -13.52 1.53
N ALA A 130 -12.86 -14.65 2.06
CA ALA A 130 -12.41 -15.99 1.67
C ALA A 130 -12.70 -16.29 0.18
N PRO A 131 -12.08 -17.32 -0.43
CA PRO A 131 -12.30 -17.71 -1.82
C PRO A 131 -13.77 -17.89 -2.24
N ASP A 132 -14.63 -18.31 -1.32
CA ASP A 132 -16.07 -18.48 -1.51
C ASP A 132 -16.88 -17.17 -1.33
N GLY A 133 -16.23 -16.08 -0.93
CA GLY A 133 -16.83 -14.78 -0.67
C GLY A 133 -17.33 -14.58 0.76
N GLN A 134 -17.17 -15.55 1.65
CA GLN A 134 -17.53 -15.39 3.06
C GLN A 134 -16.49 -14.56 3.82
N PRO A 135 -16.91 -13.69 4.75
CA PRO A 135 -15.97 -12.97 5.59
C PRO A 135 -15.18 -13.96 6.45
N TYR A 136 -13.90 -13.65 6.68
CA TYR A 136 -13.11 -14.36 7.69
C TYR A 136 -13.62 -14.03 9.10
N ALA A 137 -13.26 -14.84 10.09
CA ALA A 137 -13.58 -14.58 11.49
C ALA A 137 -13.00 -13.23 11.95
N GLU A 138 -11.76 -12.94 11.55
CA GLU A 138 -11.19 -11.60 11.59
C GLU A 138 -11.51 -10.88 10.28
N ARG A 139 -12.38 -9.86 10.30
CA ARG A 139 -12.80 -9.15 9.08
C ARG A 139 -11.64 -8.45 8.40
N ALA A 140 -10.63 -8.01 9.16
CA ALA A 140 -9.44 -7.35 8.64
C ALA A 140 -8.34 -8.33 8.19
N GLU A 141 -8.56 -9.65 8.24
CA GLU A 141 -7.54 -10.70 8.07
C GLU A 141 -6.56 -10.39 6.92
N MET A 142 -7.08 -10.15 5.71
CA MET A 142 -6.24 -9.92 4.54
C MET A 142 -5.42 -8.62 4.61
N SER A 143 -5.98 -7.54 5.18
CA SER A 143 -5.25 -6.28 5.39
C SER A 143 -4.17 -6.42 6.47
N LEU A 144 -4.45 -7.18 7.54
CA LEU A 144 -3.47 -7.50 8.58
C LEU A 144 -2.31 -8.33 8.01
N ARG A 145 -2.56 -9.21 7.03
CA ARG A 145 -1.50 -9.93 6.31
C ARG A 145 -0.59 -8.99 5.52
N CYS A 146 -1.11 -7.91 4.95
CA CYS A 146 -0.28 -6.90 4.29
C CYS A 146 0.58 -6.12 5.30
N LEU A 147 0.06 -5.78 6.48
CA LEU A 147 0.85 -5.17 7.55
C LEU A 147 1.98 -6.10 8.03
N ALA A 148 1.66 -7.37 8.30
CA ALA A 148 2.65 -8.36 8.71
C ALA A 148 3.73 -8.63 7.63
N ALA A 149 3.34 -8.56 6.35
CA ALA A 149 4.28 -8.64 5.23
C ALA A 149 5.21 -7.42 5.18
N ALA A 150 4.69 -6.22 5.45
CA ALA A 150 5.48 -4.99 5.51
C ALA A 150 6.50 -5.05 6.67
N ASP A 151 6.08 -5.51 7.85
CA ASP A 151 6.97 -5.78 8.99
C ASP A 151 8.08 -6.77 8.64
N THR A 152 7.74 -7.85 7.93
CA THR A 152 8.70 -8.88 7.51
C THR A 152 9.75 -8.32 6.55
N ALA A 153 9.34 -7.45 5.63
CA ALA A 153 10.24 -6.84 4.64
C ALA A 153 11.02 -5.64 5.20
N GLY A 154 10.47 -4.94 6.20
CA GLY A 154 10.98 -3.67 6.72
C GLY A 154 10.62 -2.46 5.85
N ILE A 155 9.49 -2.51 5.12
CA ILE A 155 8.98 -1.35 4.35
C ILE A 155 7.92 -0.61 5.16
N ALA A 156 7.89 0.71 5.09
CA ALA A 156 6.77 1.46 5.65
C ALA A 156 5.51 1.28 4.79
N ILE A 157 4.34 1.15 5.42
CA ILE A 157 3.09 0.87 4.72
C ILE A 157 2.00 1.86 5.13
N THR A 158 1.32 2.41 4.12
CA THR A 158 -0.02 2.98 4.27
C THR A 158 -1.00 1.98 3.69
N CYS A 159 -1.71 1.25 4.55
CA CYS A 159 -2.70 0.28 4.12
C CYS A 159 -4.03 0.99 3.83
N LEU A 160 -4.55 0.79 2.62
CA LEU A 160 -5.76 1.42 2.10
C LEU A 160 -6.79 0.32 1.82
N PRO A 161 -7.57 -0.13 2.84
CA PRO A 161 -8.69 -1.02 2.61
C PRO A 161 -9.62 -0.37 1.59
N VAL A 162 -10.04 -1.18 0.63
CA VAL A 162 -10.82 -0.69 -0.50
C VAL A 162 -12.30 -0.92 -0.29
N TRP A 163 -13.11 0.13 -0.47
CA TRP A 163 -14.55 -0.02 -0.55
C TRP A 163 -14.97 -0.35 -1.97
N TYR A 164 -15.56 -1.53 -2.14
CA TYR A 164 -16.13 -2.04 -3.37
C TYR A 164 -17.51 -2.60 -3.04
N GLN A 165 -18.54 -2.20 -3.77
CA GLN A 165 -19.92 -2.62 -3.50
C GLN A 165 -20.71 -2.96 -4.78
N LEU A 166 -20.42 -2.27 -5.88
CA LEU A 166 -21.17 -2.33 -7.13
C LEU A 166 -20.29 -2.83 -8.27
N SER A 167 -20.90 -3.38 -9.33
CA SER A 167 -20.13 -3.83 -10.49
C SER A 167 -19.84 -2.72 -11.51
N ASP A 168 -20.70 -1.71 -11.60
CA ASP A 168 -20.63 -0.61 -12.57
C ASP A 168 -21.55 0.57 -12.19
N PHE A 169 -21.48 1.67 -12.95
CA PHE A 169 -22.35 2.83 -12.83
C PHE A 169 -23.85 2.49 -12.83
N GLY A 170 -24.65 3.32 -12.15
CA GLY A 170 -26.10 3.11 -12.04
C GLY A 170 -26.47 2.01 -11.06
N ASN A 171 -25.65 1.81 -10.03
CA ASN A 171 -25.88 0.86 -8.93
C ASN A 171 -26.09 -0.58 -9.42
N GLN A 172 -25.29 -1.00 -10.40
CA GLN A 172 -25.34 -2.38 -10.90
C GLN A 172 -24.86 -3.36 -9.83
N PRO A 173 -25.60 -4.45 -9.56
CA PRO A 173 -25.26 -5.40 -8.52
C PRO A 173 -23.92 -6.08 -8.81
N ALA A 174 -23.14 -6.31 -7.74
CA ALA A 174 -21.87 -7.01 -7.83
C ALA A 174 -22.02 -8.39 -8.51
N GLN A 175 -21.03 -8.74 -9.32
CA GLN A 175 -20.95 -10.02 -10.02
C GLN A 175 -20.29 -11.08 -9.12
N ALA A 176 -20.60 -12.36 -9.35
CA ALA A 176 -20.06 -13.47 -8.56
C ALA A 176 -18.52 -13.51 -8.48
N ARG A 177 -17.82 -12.93 -9.45
CA ARG A 177 -16.35 -12.81 -9.47
C ARG A 177 -15.80 -11.69 -8.58
N GLN A 178 -16.62 -10.71 -8.22
CA GLN A 178 -16.26 -9.61 -7.31
C GLN A 178 -16.52 -9.97 -5.84
N ARG A 179 -17.10 -11.15 -5.56
CA ARG A 179 -17.55 -11.57 -4.22
C ARG A 179 -16.54 -11.39 -3.11
N ARG A 180 -15.23 -11.44 -3.42
CA ARG A 180 -14.17 -11.30 -2.41
C ARG A 180 -13.88 -9.85 -2.00
N PHE A 181 -14.46 -8.88 -2.69
CA PHE A 181 -14.18 -7.45 -2.54
C PHE A 181 -15.31 -6.71 -1.84
N ILE A 182 -16.51 -7.30 -1.83
CA ILE A 182 -17.74 -6.58 -1.55
C ILE A 182 -17.89 -6.26 -0.07
N ASN A 183 -18.01 -5.00 0.28
CA ASN A 183 -18.50 -4.53 1.57
C ASN A 183 -19.58 -3.48 1.33
N ASP A 184 -20.62 -3.46 2.16
CA ASP A 184 -21.43 -2.25 2.30
C ASP A 184 -20.65 -1.17 3.08
N ALA A 185 -21.19 0.05 3.15
CA ALA A 185 -20.54 1.18 3.80
C ALA A 185 -20.25 0.94 5.30
N GLU A 186 -21.17 0.31 6.03
CA GLU A 186 -21.01 0.04 7.47
C GLU A 186 -19.90 -0.99 7.71
N GLN A 187 -19.94 -2.08 6.95
CA GLN A 187 -18.91 -3.12 6.98
C GLN A 187 -17.53 -2.56 6.64
N PHE A 188 -17.46 -1.68 5.64
CA PHE A 188 -16.23 -1.02 5.22
C PHE A 188 -15.67 -0.10 6.31
N LEU A 189 -16.50 0.72 6.94
CA LEU A 189 -16.07 1.62 8.01
C LEU A 189 -15.61 0.85 9.25
N GLY A 190 -16.29 -0.24 9.61
CA GLY A 190 -15.85 -1.13 10.69
C GLY A 190 -14.50 -1.80 10.39
N LEU A 191 -14.26 -2.18 9.13
CA LEU A 191 -12.95 -2.66 8.67
C LEU A 191 -11.86 -1.59 8.81
N PHE A 192 -12.16 -0.34 8.43
CA PHE A 192 -11.22 0.77 8.55
C PHE A 192 -10.91 1.09 10.02
N GLU A 193 -11.90 1.13 10.89
CA GLU A 193 -11.72 1.34 12.34
C GLU A 193 -10.84 0.24 12.96
N HIS A 194 -11.08 -1.02 12.61
CA HIS A 194 -10.23 -2.13 13.04
C HIS A 194 -8.78 -1.91 12.59
N LEU A 195 -8.58 -1.55 11.31
CA LEU A 195 -7.23 -1.34 10.77
C LEU A 195 -6.51 -0.17 11.44
N LEU A 196 -7.20 0.92 11.75
CA LEU A 196 -6.64 2.02 12.54
C LEU A 196 -6.11 1.51 13.89
N SER A 197 -6.85 0.63 14.57
CA SER A 197 -6.41 0.03 15.82
C SER A 197 -5.22 -0.94 15.67
N ALA A 198 -5.00 -1.51 14.47
CA ALA A 198 -3.87 -2.40 14.20
C ALA A 198 -2.58 -1.63 13.82
N CYS A 199 -2.70 -0.40 13.30
CA CYS A 199 -1.57 0.46 12.93
C CYS A 199 -0.89 1.11 14.15
N GLN A 200 -0.28 0.28 15.01
CA GLN A 200 0.39 0.71 16.25
C GLN A 200 1.86 1.09 16.06
N GLN A 201 2.48 0.67 14.96
CA GLN A 201 3.89 0.94 14.67
C GLN A 201 4.06 2.28 13.94
N PRO A 202 5.17 3.02 14.15
CA PRO A 202 5.43 4.27 13.43
C PRO A 202 5.46 4.13 11.90
N GLN A 203 5.79 2.94 11.40
CA GLN A 203 5.87 2.63 9.98
C GLN A 203 4.52 2.25 9.36
N HIS A 204 3.46 2.10 10.17
CA HIS A 204 2.13 1.72 9.73
C HIS A 204 1.20 2.93 9.74
N ARG A 205 0.49 3.14 8.64
CA ARG A 205 -0.60 4.10 8.53
C ARG A 205 -1.79 3.43 7.87
N ALA A 206 -2.99 3.95 8.12
CA ALA A 206 -4.19 3.56 7.41
C ALA A 206 -4.83 4.76 6.71
N GLY A 207 -5.45 4.50 5.57
CA GLY A 207 -6.36 5.43 4.90
C GLY A 207 -7.56 4.66 4.35
N ILE A 208 -8.34 5.29 3.49
CA ILE A 208 -9.48 4.64 2.82
C ILE A 208 -9.35 4.71 1.31
N ALA A 209 -9.92 3.73 0.62
CA ALA A 209 -9.94 3.71 -0.83
C ALA A 209 -11.30 3.29 -1.40
N PRO A 210 -12.23 4.23 -1.68
CA PRO A 210 -13.32 3.94 -2.61
C PRO A 210 -12.72 3.44 -3.93
N HIS A 211 -13.06 2.23 -4.39
CA HIS A 211 -12.35 1.62 -5.52
C HIS A 211 -12.36 2.53 -6.76
N SER A 212 -13.54 2.88 -7.23
CA SER A 212 -13.78 3.80 -8.35
C SER A 212 -15.22 4.30 -8.30
N LEU A 213 -15.54 5.35 -9.07
CA LEU A 213 -16.93 5.87 -9.17
C LEU A 213 -17.95 4.84 -9.70
N ARG A 214 -17.46 3.76 -10.34
CA ARG A 214 -18.27 2.64 -10.82
C ARG A 214 -18.62 1.64 -9.73
N ALA A 215 -17.80 1.56 -8.69
CA ALA A 215 -17.82 0.46 -7.74
C ALA A 215 -18.43 0.85 -6.38
N VAL A 216 -18.77 2.12 -6.17
CA VAL A 216 -19.36 2.64 -4.93
C VAL A 216 -20.62 3.46 -5.21
N PRO A 217 -21.64 3.43 -4.34
CA PRO A 217 -22.84 4.24 -4.54
C PRO A 217 -22.51 5.73 -4.41
N PRO A 218 -22.79 6.56 -5.43
CA PRO A 218 -22.42 7.98 -5.42
C PRO A 218 -23.06 8.75 -4.27
N GLU A 219 -24.28 8.38 -3.88
CA GLU A 219 -25.02 9.02 -2.79
C GLU A 219 -24.41 8.75 -1.40
N GLN A 220 -23.57 7.73 -1.26
CA GLN A 220 -22.92 7.37 0.01
C GLN A 220 -21.46 7.80 0.08
N LEU A 221 -20.82 8.13 -1.04
CA LEU A 221 -19.38 8.39 -1.11
C LEU A 221 -18.91 9.50 -0.15
N MET A 222 -19.56 10.65 -0.18
CA MET A 222 -19.18 11.77 0.69
C MET A 222 -19.38 11.43 2.17
N MET A 223 -20.49 10.75 2.50
CA MET A 223 -20.77 10.31 3.86
C MET A 223 -19.69 9.37 4.39
N VAL A 224 -19.25 8.39 3.59
CA VAL A 224 -18.18 7.45 4.00
C VAL A 224 -16.86 8.18 4.21
N VAL A 225 -16.52 9.13 3.33
CA VAL A 225 -15.30 9.95 3.48
C VAL A 225 -15.35 10.81 4.75
N GLU A 226 -16.48 11.43 5.04
CA GLU A 226 -16.68 12.24 6.24
C GLU A 226 -16.58 11.38 7.51
N GLN A 227 -17.20 10.20 7.53
CA GLN A 227 -17.12 9.28 8.67
C GLN A 227 -15.71 8.73 8.89
N ALA A 228 -14.99 8.38 7.81
CA ALA A 228 -13.59 7.98 7.92
C ALA A 228 -12.71 9.09 8.50
N ARG A 229 -12.91 10.34 8.05
CA ARG A 229 -12.18 11.50 8.59
C ARG A 229 -12.59 11.86 10.02
N ALA A 230 -13.81 11.55 10.44
CA ALA A 230 -14.21 11.69 11.84
C ALA A 230 -13.44 10.71 12.75
N LEU A 231 -13.12 9.51 12.25
CA LEU A 231 -12.28 8.54 12.96
C LEU A 231 -10.78 8.91 12.92
N ALA A 232 -10.31 9.39 11.76
CA ALA A 232 -8.91 9.77 11.54
C ALA A 232 -8.83 11.01 10.63
N PRO A 233 -8.70 12.23 11.20
CA PRO A 233 -8.79 13.49 10.45
C PRO A 233 -7.86 13.62 9.24
N ASP A 234 -6.64 13.09 9.35
CA ASP A 234 -5.60 13.15 8.32
C ASP A 234 -5.54 11.87 7.45
N CYS A 235 -6.56 11.01 7.49
CA CYS A 235 -6.53 9.77 6.72
C CYS A 235 -6.53 10.08 5.21
N PRO A 236 -5.57 9.51 4.43
CA PRO A 236 -5.58 9.69 2.99
C PRO A 236 -6.79 8.98 2.36
N VAL A 237 -7.29 9.55 1.26
CA VAL A 237 -8.39 8.99 0.47
C VAL A 237 -7.87 8.76 -0.95
N HIS A 238 -7.85 7.51 -1.40
CA HIS A 238 -7.40 7.12 -2.74
C HIS A 238 -8.58 6.63 -3.57
N ILE A 239 -8.53 6.79 -4.89
CA ILE A 239 -9.57 6.30 -5.81
C ILE A 239 -8.97 6.08 -7.20
N HIS A 240 -9.37 5.00 -7.88
CA HIS A 240 -9.14 4.89 -9.32
C HIS A 240 -10.13 5.78 -10.06
N ILE A 241 -9.62 6.70 -10.88
CA ILE A 241 -10.42 7.65 -11.63
C ILE A 241 -9.81 7.91 -13.01
N ALA A 242 -10.66 7.97 -14.04
CA ALA A 242 -10.29 8.30 -15.41
C ALA A 242 -9.14 7.44 -16.01
N GLU A 243 -9.01 6.17 -15.58
CA GLU A 243 -8.00 5.25 -16.13
C GLU A 243 -8.30 4.87 -17.59
N GLN A 244 -9.59 4.69 -17.92
CA GLN A 244 -10.04 4.35 -19.27
C GLN A 244 -11.10 5.33 -19.77
N THR A 245 -11.12 5.61 -21.07
CA THR A 245 -12.11 6.51 -21.70
C THR A 245 -13.56 6.06 -21.48
N LYS A 246 -13.81 4.75 -21.29
CA LYS A 246 -15.16 4.22 -20.99
C LYS A 246 -15.65 4.56 -19.57
N GLU A 247 -14.77 5.07 -18.71
CA GLU A 247 -15.06 5.36 -17.30
C GLU A 247 -15.30 6.85 -17.03
N VAL A 248 -15.30 7.68 -18.09
CA VAL A 248 -15.47 9.14 -18.06
C VAL A 248 -16.80 9.54 -18.69
#